data_AF-A0A838QK24-F1
#
_entry.id   AF-A0A838QK24-F1
#
_cell.length_a   1.000
_cell.length_b   1.000
_cell.length_c   1.000
_cell.angle_alpha   90.00
_cell.angle_beta   90.00
_cell.angle_gamma   90.00
#
_symmetry.space_group_name_H-M   'P 1'
#
loop_
_entity.id
_entity.type
_entity.pdbx_description
1 polymer ?
#
loop_
_entity_poly.entity_id
_entity_poly.type
_entity_poly.pdbx_seq_one_letter_code
_entity_poly.pdbx_strand_id
1 'polypeptide(L)'
;MTAAPDPTGENPVPTPAAIAATEEPVQLKVTLIDDERVPSGMVCMGTYRNDRLVARAVLSPEAWAQIEEHRFFDQPLQVVLVARLAPPGLQCQLFAMVPLPQDELDDAEEPWAASVPSSAYESVLQSESDEQEDPQVAPIPLGNIVRFERDRVHPDSLPLETADVLKKIIEGGTSEVVDRALSDLLGL
;
A
#
# COMPACT_ATOMS: atom_id res chain seq x y z
N MET A 1 20.87 46.85 14.57
CA MET A 1 19.59 46.61 13.86
C MET A 1 19.83 45.44 12.94
N THR A 2 19.48 44.24 13.40
CA THR A 2 19.67 42.98 12.67
C THR A 2 18.30 42.59 12.14
N ALA A 3 18.16 42.53 10.81
CA ALA A 3 16.91 42.15 10.16
C ALA A 3 16.59 40.69 10.49
N ALA A 4 15.34 40.42 10.86
CA ALA A 4 14.81 39.08 11.05
C ALA A 4 14.71 38.36 9.68
N PRO A 5 14.93 37.04 9.60
CA PRO A 5 14.71 36.28 8.38
C PRO A 5 13.21 36.16 8.07
N ASP A 6 12.85 36.34 6.80
CA ASP A 6 11.48 36.21 6.27
C ASP A 6 10.90 34.80 6.49
N PRO A 7 9.69 34.66 7.06
CA PRO A 7 9.00 33.38 7.20
C PRO A 7 8.19 33.09 5.92
N THR A 8 8.86 32.78 4.82
CA THR A 8 8.20 32.21 3.62
C THR A 8 8.55 30.74 3.49
N GLY A 9 8.09 29.95 4.46
CA GLY A 9 7.92 28.51 4.26
C GLY A 9 6.66 28.27 3.45
N GLU A 10 6.78 28.28 2.12
CA GLU A 10 5.72 27.75 1.27
C GLU A 10 5.49 26.29 1.64
N ASN A 11 4.36 25.99 2.29
CA ASN A 11 3.95 24.61 2.48
C ASN A 11 3.82 23.97 1.09
N PRO A 12 4.53 22.87 0.79
CA PRO A 12 4.46 22.26 -0.52
C PRO A 12 3.02 21.86 -0.82
N VAL A 13 2.49 22.34 -1.94
CA VAL A 13 1.15 21.96 -2.40
C VAL A 13 1.13 20.43 -2.55
N PRO A 14 0.19 19.72 -1.90
CA PRO A 14 0.15 18.26 -1.96
C PRO A 14 -0.01 17.80 -3.41
N THR A 15 0.91 16.95 -3.87
CA THR A 15 0.82 16.37 -5.21
C THR A 15 -0.44 15.52 -5.30
N PRO A 16 -1.32 15.74 -6.30
CA PRO A 16 -2.56 15.00 -6.42
C PRO A 16 -2.27 13.49 -6.57
N ALA A 17 -3.02 12.69 -5.83
CA ALA A 17 -2.99 11.24 -5.89
C ALA A 17 -4.37 10.72 -6.30
N ALA A 18 -4.40 9.60 -7.02
CA ALA A 18 -5.62 8.86 -7.27
C ALA A 18 -5.52 7.47 -6.63
N ILE A 19 -6.67 6.95 -6.21
CA ILE A 19 -6.79 5.64 -5.58
C ILE A 19 -7.74 4.81 -6.41
N ALA A 20 -7.37 3.56 -6.68
CA ALA A 20 -8.26 2.54 -7.23
C ALA A 20 -8.26 1.34 -6.27
N ALA A 21 -9.40 0.69 -6.13
CA ALA A 21 -9.55 -0.52 -5.36
C ALA A 21 -10.27 -1.58 -6.21
N THR A 22 -10.01 -2.86 -5.93
CA THR A 22 -10.78 -3.93 -6.54
C THR A 22 -12.21 -3.92 -6.01
N GLU A 23 -13.16 -4.19 -6.91
CA GLU A 23 -14.58 -4.32 -6.55
C GLU A 23 -14.80 -5.59 -5.72
N GLU A 24 -14.23 -6.71 -6.16
CA GLU A 24 -14.23 -7.97 -5.43
C GLU A 24 -12.85 -8.27 -4.82
N PRO A 25 -12.78 -8.94 -3.67
CA PRO A 25 -11.53 -9.45 -3.12
C PRO A 25 -10.82 -10.42 -4.08
N VAL A 26 -9.50 -10.35 -4.14
CA VAL A 26 -8.67 -11.11 -5.08
C VAL A 26 -7.77 -12.09 -4.35
N GLN A 27 -7.75 -13.33 -4.81
CA GLN A 27 -6.79 -14.33 -4.32
C GLN A 27 -5.37 -14.00 -4.83
N LEU A 28 -4.49 -13.74 -3.88
CA LEU A 28 -3.06 -13.53 -4.10
C LEU A 28 -2.27 -14.69 -3.49
N LYS A 29 -1.04 -14.88 -3.98
CA LYS A 29 -0.06 -15.76 -3.38
C LYS A 29 1.21 -14.97 -3.08
N VAL A 30 1.79 -15.16 -1.91
CA VAL A 30 3.06 -14.54 -1.54
C VAL A 30 4.11 -15.62 -1.25
N THR A 31 5.37 -15.33 -1.57
CA THR A 31 6.52 -16.17 -1.20
C THR A 31 7.76 -15.32 -1.11
N LEU A 32 8.74 -15.76 -0.32
CA LEU A 32 10.08 -15.18 -0.38
C LEU A 32 10.73 -15.49 -1.72
N ILE A 33 11.48 -14.51 -2.23
CA ILE A 33 12.29 -14.61 -3.43
C ILE A 33 13.71 -14.11 -3.13
N ASP A 34 14.69 -14.67 -3.83
CA ASP A 34 16.07 -14.20 -3.76
C ASP A 34 16.28 -13.04 -4.75
N ASP A 35 16.76 -11.90 -4.26
CA ASP A 35 17.00 -10.70 -5.06
C ASP A 35 18.23 -9.95 -4.49
N GLU A 36 19.28 -9.86 -5.29
CA GLU A 36 20.57 -9.28 -4.88
C GLU A 36 20.48 -7.79 -4.49
N ARG A 37 19.40 -7.11 -4.87
CA ARG A 37 19.19 -5.69 -4.55
C ARG A 37 18.62 -5.48 -3.15
N VAL A 38 18.26 -6.55 -2.44
CA VAL A 38 17.71 -6.49 -1.09
C VAL A 38 18.80 -6.05 -0.12
N PRO A 39 18.56 -5.02 0.72
CA PRO A 39 19.49 -4.62 1.76
C PRO A 39 19.81 -5.77 2.72
N SER A 40 21.04 -5.81 3.23
CA SER A 40 21.46 -6.81 4.21
C SER A 40 20.54 -6.83 5.43
N GLY A 41 20.06 -8.01 5.81
CA GLY A 41 19.16 -8.18 6.96
C GLY A 41 17.67 -7.97 6.66
N MET A 42 17.31 -7.70 5.41
CA MET A 42 15.92 -7.65 4.94
C MET A 42 15.60 -8.87 4.07
N VAL A 43 14.30 -9.09 3.83
CA VAL A 43 13.82 -10.14 2.92
C VAL A 43 12.99 -9.53 1.80
N CYS A 44 12.89 -10.23 0.67
CA CYS A 44 12.01 -9.84 -0.43
C CYS A 44 10.83 -10.79 -0.54
N MET A 45 9.63 -10.24 -0.42
CA MET A 45 8.38 -10.92 -0.73
C MET A 45 8.01 -10.67 -2.19
N GLY A 46 7.85 -11.75 -2.95
CA GLY A 46 7.19 -11.73 -4.25
C GLY A 46 5.69 -11.95 -4.08
N THR A 47 4.89 -11.09 -4.71
CA THR A 47 3.43 -11.25 -4.80
C THR A 47 3.06 -11.78 -6.18
N TYR A 48 2.24 -12.81 -6.21
CA TYR A 48 1.85 -13.54 -7.40
C TYR A 48 0.33 -13.56 -7.57
N ARG A 49 -0.10 -13.46 -8.83
CA ARG A 49 -1.48 -13.61 -9.26
C ARG A 49 -1.51 -14.46 -10.53
N ASN A 50 -2.36 -15.50 -10.56
CA ASN A 50 -2.43 -16.45 -11.68
C ASN A 50 -1.03 -16.98 -12.09
N ASP A 51 -0.23 -17.37 -11.09
CA ASP A 51 1.16 -17.85 -11.22
C ASP A 51 2.15 -16.86 -11.85
N ARG A 52 1.78 -15.59 -12.02
CA ARG A 52 2.65 -14.51 -12.49
C ARG A 52 3.07 -13.61 -11.35
N LEU A 53 4.36 -13.25 -11.28
CA LEU A 53 4.87 -12.26 -10.35
C LEU A 53 4.32 -10.88 -10.74
N VAL A 54 3.57 -10.24 -9.85
CA VAL A 54 2.96 -8.93 -10.09
C VAL A 54 3.64 -7.79 -9.33
N ALA A 55 4.21 -8.08 -8.16
CA ALA A 55 4.87 -7.08 -7.34
C ALA A 55 5.95 -7.70 -6.45
N ARG A 56 6.87 -6.87 -5.99
CA ARG A 56 7.91 -7.21 -5.02
C ARG A 56 7.93 -6.16 -3.92
N ALA A 57 8.02 -6.61 -2.67
CA ALA A 57 8.20 -5.76 -1.51
C ALA A 57 9.44 -6.20 -0.74
N VAL A 58 10.19 -5.21 -0.23
CA VAL A 58 11.25 -5.45 0.76
C VAL A 58 10.68 -5.14 2.13
N LEU A 59 10.89 -6.06 3.07
CA LEU A 59 10.34 -5.98 4.41
C LEU A 59 11.35 -6.53 5.43
N SER A 60 11.11 -6.24 6.71
CA SER A 60 11.86 -6.87 7.79
C SER A 60 11.48 -8.35 7.90
N PRO A 61 12.38 -9.22 8.41
CA PRO A 61 12.05 -10.61 8.70
C PRO A 61 10.88 -10.76 9.69
N GLU A 62 10.74 -9.83 10.63
CA GLU A 62 9.64 -9.80 11.60
C GLU A 62 8.28 -9.55 10.92
N ALA A 63 8.21 -8.58 10.00
CA ALA A 63 6.99 -8.35 9.23
C ALA A 63 6.62 -9.56 8.36
N TRP A 64 7.61 -10.28 7.83
CA TRP A 64 7.37 -11.53 7.09
C TRP A 64 6.81 -12.62 8.01
N ALA A 65 7.39 -12.77 9.21
CA ALA A 65 6.93 -13.75 10.19
C ALA A 65 5.46 -13.52 10.59
N GLN A 66 5.03 -12.26 10.78
CA GLN A 66 3.64 -11.91 11.03
C GLN A 66 2.71 -12.31 9.88
N ILE A 67 3.13 -12.06 8.64
CA ILE A 67 2.35 -12.47 7.46
C ILE A 67 2.15 -14.00 7.43
N GLU A 68 3.18 -14.77 7.76
CA GLU A 68 3.10 -16.23 7.83
C GLU A 68 2.24 -16.72 9.00
N GLU A 69 2.39 -16.09 10.17
CA GLU A 69 1.68 -16.44 11.40
C GLU A 69 0.17 -16.26 11.26
N HIS A 70 -0.26 -15.09 10.79
CA HIS A 70 -1.69 -14.76 10.65
C HIS A 70 -2.29 -15.27 9.34
N ARG A 71 -1.47 -15.82 8.43
CA ARG A 71 -1.90 -16.43 7.16
C ARG A 71 -2.83 -15.53 6.35
N PHE A 72 -2.54 -14.21 6.33
CA PHE A 72 -3.43 -13.20 5.74
C PHE A 72 -3.82 -13.50 4.29
N PHE A 73 -2.94 -14.14 3.53
CA PHE A 73 -3.13 -14.44 2.11
C PHE A 73 -3.81 -15.79 1.82
N ASP A 74 -4.26 -16.53 2.84
CA ASP A 74 -5.03 -17.77 2.65
C ASP A 74 -6.46 -17.50 2.14
N GLN A 75 -6.96 -16.27 2.30
CA GLN A 75 -8.25 -15.82 1.76
C GLN A 75 -8.06 -14.71 0.72
N PRO A 76 -9.03 -14.51 -0.18
CA PRO A 76 -9.03 -13.36 -1.08
C PRO A 76 -9.06 -12.03 -0.32
N LEU A 77 -8.22 -11.07 -0.73
CA LEU A 77 -8.09 -9.76 -0.07
C LEU A 77 -8.45 -8.64 -1.04
N GLN A 78 -9.00 -7.53 -0.50
CA GLN A 78 -9.17 -6.34 -1.31
C GLN A 78 -7.81 -5.73 -1.64
N VAL A 79 -7.61 -5.35 -2.91
CA VAL A 79 -6.34 -4.79 -3.38
C VAL A 79 -6.54 -3.33 -3.74
N VAL A 80 -5.64 -2.47 -3.25
CA VAL A 80 -5.69 -1.03 -3.45
C VAL A 80 -4.42 -0.56 -4.13
N LEU A 81 -4.57 0.33 -5.11
CA LEU A 81 -3.49 0.99 -5.81
C LEU A 81 -3.58 2.49 -5.57
N VAL A 82 -2.53 3.08 -5.01
CA VAL A 82 -2.38 4.53 -4.88
C VAL A 82 -1.40 4.99 -5.93
N ALA A 83 -1.78 5.94 -6.78
CA ALA A 83 -0.94 6.45 -7.85
C ALA A 83 -0.76 7.96 -7.81
N ARG A 84 0.44 8.40 -8.18
CA ARG A 84 0.85 9.81 -8.25
C ARG A 84 1.61 10.04 -9.55
N LEU A 85 1.38 11.19 -10.17
CA LEU A 85 2.16 11.59 -11.34
C LEU A 85 3.51 12.14 -10.87
N ALA A 86 4.59 11.44 -11.22
CA ALA A 86 5.96 11.85 -10.92
C ALA A 86 6.93 11.21 -11.93
N PRO A 87 7.93 11.96 -12.44
CA PRO A 87 8.89 11.44 -13.42
C PRO A 87 9.46 10.07 -12.98
N PRO A 88 9.55 9.07 -13.87
CA PRO A 88 9.37 9.12 -15.33
C PRO A 88 7.95 8.88 -15.87
N GLY A 89 6.91 8.97 -15.02
CA GLY A 89 5.52 8.78 -15.45
C GLY A 89 4.56 8.67 -14.27
N LEU A 90 3.86 7.55 -14.17
CA LEU A 90 2.96 7.25 -13.06
C LEU A 90 3.67 6.34 -12.04
N GLN A 91 3.76 6.80 -10.80
CA GLN A 91 4.29 6.04 -9.67
C GLN A 91 3.11 5.47 -8.88
N CYS A 92 3.05 4.15 -8.74
CA CYS A 92 1.98 3.46 -8.05
C CYS A 92 2.52 2.63 -6.88
N GLN A 93 1.75 2.58 -5.80
CA GLN A 93 1.98 1.74 -4.63
C GLN A 93 0.80 0.78 -4.48
N LEU A 94 1.09 -0.51 -4.44
CA LEU A 94 0.10 -1.58 -4.36
C LEU A 94 0.02 -2.09 -2.93
N PHE A 95 -1.20 -2.23 -2.41
CA PHE A 95 -1.48 -2.71 -1.06
C PHE A 95 -2.53 -3.83 -1.08
N ALA A 96 -2.40 -4.78 -0.17
CA ALA A 96 -3.47 -5.68 0.22
C ALA A 96 -4.07 -5.19 1.53
N MET A 97 -5.40 -5.13 1.61
CA MET A 97 -6.12 -4.77 2.83
C MET A 97 -6.41 -6.04 3.61
N VAL A 98 -5.75 -6.21 4.77
CA VAL A 98 -5.92 -7.38 5.64
C VAL A 98 -6.81 -7.03 6.83
N PRO A 99 -7.74 -7.91 7.23
CA PRO A 99 -8.47 -7.72 8.48
C PRO A 99 -7.53 -7.96 9.67
N LEU A 100 -7.56 -7.06 10.65
CA LEU A 100 -6.86 -7.24 11.92
C LEU A 100 -7.74 -8.08 12.87
N PRO A 101 -7.13 -9.01 13.64
CA PRO A 101 -7.85 -9.72 14.69
C PRO A 101 -8.27 -8.73 15.80
N GLN A 102 -9.52 -8.84 16.27
CA GLN A 102 -10.08 -7.92 17.27
C GLN A 102 -9.39 -8.02 18.65
N ASP A 103 -8.80 -9.17 18.98
CA ASP A 103 -8.22 -9.44 20.30
C ASP A 103 -6.93 -8.65 20.60
N GLU A 104 -6.23 -8.10 19.59
CA GLU A 104 -5.00 -7.30 19.79
C GLU A 104 -5.29 -5.83 20.15
N LEU A 105 -6.57 -5.44 20.17
CA LEU A 105 -6.99 -4.04 20.31
C LEU A 105 -7.33 -3.66 21.76
N ASP A 106 -7.84 -4.61 22.55
CA ASP A 106 -8.30 -4.35 23.92
C ASP A 106 -7.17 -4.14 24.95
N ASP A 107 -5.92 -4.51 24.61
CA ASP A 107 -4.77 -4.38 25.52
C ASP A 107 -4.03 -3.03 25.40
N ALA A 108 -4.47 -2.13 24.51
CA ALA A 108 -3.97 -0.76 24.47
C ALA A 108 -4.64 0.08 25.56
N GLU A 109 -4.36 -0.20 26.84
CA GLU A 109 -4.61 0.75 27.93
C GLU A 109 -3.74 1.99 27.69
N GLU A 110 -4.25 2.96 26.93
CA GLU A 110 -3.52 4.17 26.57
C GLU A 110 -3.50 5.15 27.75
N PRO A 111 -2.39 5.26 28.50
CA PRO A 111 -2.35 5.99 29.78
C PRO A 111 -2.53 7.50 29.62
N TRP A 112 -2.39 8.00 28.39
CA TRP A 112 -2.60 9.39 28.03
C TRP A 112 -4.09 9.74 27.88
N ALA A 113 -4.97 8.77 27.60
CA ALA A 113 -6.41 8.97 27.52
C ALA A 113 -7.01 9.36 28.89
N ALA A 114 -6.38 8.92 29.98
CA ALA A 114 -6.72 9.34 31.35
C ALA A 114 -6.42 10.82 31.64
N SER A 115 -5.63 11.49 30.79
CA SER A 115 -5.20 12.88 31.00
C SER A 115 -6.07 13.91 30.30
N VAL A 116 -7.05 13.50 29.48
CA VAL A 116 -8.00 14.41 28.82
C VAL A 116 -9.37 14.39 29.53
N PRO A 117 -9.94 15.54 29.94
CA PRO A 117 -11.22 15.58 30.66
C PRO A 117 -12.43 14.98 29.91
N SER A 118 -12.31 14.79 28.58
CA SER A 118 -13.38 14.27 27.72
C SER A 118 -13.51 12.74 27.73
N SER A 119 -12.50 12.00 28.21
CA SER A 119 -12.50 10.53 28.16
C SER A 119 -13.55 9.89 29.08
N ALA A 120 -13.98 10.61 30.13
CA ALA A 120 -15.08 10.17 31.00
C ALA A 120 -16.47 10.28 30.35
N TYR A 121 -16.61 11.05 29.26
CA TYR A 121 -17.87 11.17 28.51
C TYR A 121 -17.92 10.19 27.33
N GLU A 122 -16.78 9.92 26.69
CA GLU A 122 -16.67 8.93 25.61
C GLU A 122 -16.83 7.48 26.11
N SER A 123 -16.31 7.15 27.30
CA SER A 123 -16.46 5.80 27.88
C SER A 123 -17.91 5.42 28.20
N VAL A 124 -18.76 6.40 28.50
CA VAL A 124 -20.20 6.18 28.76
C VAL A 124 -20.95 5.95 27.44
N LEU A 125 -20.55 6.60 26.34
CA LEU A 125 -21.16 6.41 25.02
C LEU A 125 -20.76 5.09 24.37
N GLN A 126 -19.51 4.66 24.53
CA GLN A 126 -19.00 3.40 23.98
C GLN A 126 -19.67 2.17 24.62
N SER A 127 -20.27 2.33 25.82
CA SER A 127 -21.01 1.28 26.52
C SER A 127 -22.45 1.08 25.99
N GLU A 128 -22.98 1.99 25.17
CA GLU A 128 -24.38 1.97 24.69
C GLU A 128 -24.53 1.71 23.18
N SER A 129 -23.43 1.61 22.43
CA SER A 129 -23.44 1.39 20.98
C SER A 129 -23.05 -0.05 20.64
N ASP A 130 -24.04 -0.96 20.62
CA ASP A 130 -24.01 -2.25 19.90
C ASP A 130 -24.06 -2.02 18.37
N GLU A 131 -23.22 -1.12 17.85
CA GLU A 131 -22.98 -0.99 16.42
C GLU A 131 -21.90 -2.01 16.07
N GLN A 132 -22.19 -2.96 15.17
CA GLN A 132 -21.21 -3.89 14.62
C GLN A 132 -19.99 -3.10 14.16
N GLU A 133 -18.91 -3.14 14.94
CA GLU A 133 -17.65 -2.49 14.58
C GLU A 133 -17.17 -3.10 13.26
N ASP A 134 -17.08 -2.26 12.22
CA ASP A 134 -16.50 -2.67 10.96
C ASP A 134 -15.10 -3.26 11.23
N PRO A 135 -14.77 -4.44 10.67
CA PRO A 135 -13.49 -5.08 10.92
C PRO A 135 -12.37 -4.12 10.54
N GLN A 136 -11.52 -3.79 11.50
CA GLN A 136 -10.38 -2.90 11.28
C GLN A 136 -9.45 -3.52 10.23
N VAL A 137 -9.16 -2.78 9.17
CA VAL A 137 -8.30 -3.25 8.07
C VAL A 137 -6.95 -2.53 8.10
N ALA A 138 -5.86 -3.29 7.92
CA ALA A 138 -4.51 -2.77 7.79
C ALA A 138 -3.99 -2.93 6.35
N PRO A 139 -3.29 -1.93 5.79
CA PRO A 139 -2.68 -2.04 4.48
C PRO A 139 -1.30 -2.73 4.56
N ILE A 140 -1.14 -3.87 3.91
CA ILE A 140 0.16 -4.51 3.69
C ILE A 140 0.73 -4.09 2.34
N PRO A 141 1.94 -3.48 2.28
CA PRO A 141 2.56 -3.10 1.02
C PRO A 141 2.98 -4.33 0.21
N LEU A 142 2.49 -4.44 -1.02
CA LEU A 142 2.82 -5.52 -1.96
C LEU A 142 3.98 -5.14 -2.90
N GLY A 143 4.12 -3.85 -3.18
CA GLY A 143 5.23 -3.32 -3.97
C GLY A 143 4.90 -2.03 -4.71
N ASN A 144 5.90 -1.54 -5.47
CA ASN A 144 5.78 -0.34 -6.30
C ASN A 144 5.71 -0.70 -7.78
N ILE A 145 4.90 0.03 -8.54
CA ILE A 145 4.67 -0.19 -9.97
C ILE A 145 4.83 1.15 -10.69
N VAL A 146 5.61 1.17 -11.76
CA VAL A 146 5.86 2.38 -12.55
C VAL A 146 5.30 2.19 -13.94
N ARG A 147 4.41 3.08 -14.38
CA ARG A 147 4.02 3.16 -15.79
C ARG A 147 4.69 4.38 -16.41
N PHE A 148 5.55 4.17 -17.40
CA PHE A 148 6.23 5.26 -18.10
C PHE A 148 5.24 6.13 -18.87
N GLU A 149 5.58 7.40 -19.08
CA GLU A 149 4.74 8.36 -19.80
C GLU A 149 4.28 7.85 -21.18
N ARG A 150 5.18 7.17 -21.91
CA ARG A 150 4.92 6.61 -23.24
C ARG A 150 3.89 5.47 -23.25
N ASP A 151 3.71 4.79 -22.12
CA ASP A 151 2.86 3.61 -21.99
C ASP A 151 1.51 3.96 -21.33
N ARG A 152 1.23 5.25 -21.10
CA ARG A 152 -0.03 5.74 -20.53
C ARG A 152 -1.19 5.60 -21.53
N VAL A 153 -2.35 5.20 -21.04
CA VAL A 153 -3.56 5.01 -21.86
C VAL A 153 -4.50 6.22 -21.75
N HIS A 154 -4.56 6.82 -20.56
CA HIS A 154 -5.38 7.96 -20.18
C HIS A 154 -4.49 9.09 -19.64
N PRO A 155 -3.69 9.75 -20.51
CA PRO A 155 -2.74 10.78 -20.08
C PRO A 155 -3.41 11.98 -19.38
N ASP A 156 -4.67 12.25 -19.72
CA ASP A 156 -5.43 13.39 -19.20
C ASP A 156 -6.25 13.07 -17.94
N SER A 157 -6.28 11.80 -17.48
CA SER A 157 -7.10 11.39 -16.33
C SER A 157 -6.35 10.44 -15.42
N LEU A 158 -5.84 10.99 -14.31
CA LEU A 158 -5.15 10.21 -13.28
C LEU A 158 -6.01 9.07 -12.71
N PRO A 159 -7.30 9.28 -12.35
CA PRO A 159 -8.14 8.20 -11.81
C PRO A 159 -8.38 7.05 -12.81
N LEU A 160 -8.65 7.37 -14.08
CA LEU A 160 -8.85 6.34 -15.11
C LEU A 160 -7.57 5.56 -15.37
N GLU A 161 -6.43 6.25 -15.36
CA GLU A 161 -5.13 5.61 -15.50
C GLU A 161 -4.84 4.66 -14.34
N THR A 162 -5.08 5.07 -13.09
CA THR A 162 -4.92 4.23 -11.90
C THR A 162 -5.80 2.99 -11.96
N ALA A 163 -7.06 3.13 -12.37
CA ALA A 163 -7.98 2.02 -12.52
C ALA A 163 -7.54 1.03 -13.62
N ASP A 164 -7.05 1.52 -14.77
CA ASP A 164 -6.51 0.67 -15.84
C ASP A 164 -5.26 -0.09 -15.39
N VAL A 165 -4.35 0.57 -14.66
CA VAL A 165 -3.16 -0.08 -14.09
C VAL A 165 -3.57 -1.20 -13.15
N LEU A 166 -4.46 -0.92 -12.19
CA LEU A 166 -4.94 -1.94 -11.25
C LEU A 166 -5.61 -3.10 -11.99
N LYS A 167 -6.48 -2.82 -12.95
CA LYS A 167 -7.13 -3.85 -13.77
C LYS A 167 -6.11 -4.78 -14.43
N LYS A 168 -5.08 -4.23 -15.08
CA LYS A 168 -4.04 -5.04 -15.75
C LYS A 168 -3.19 -5.86 -14.77
N ILE A 169 -2.95 -5.36 -13.56
CA ILE A 169 -2.27 -6.11 -12.49
C ILE A 169 -3.10 -7.34 -12.11
N ILE A 170 -4.40 -7.15 -11.87
CA ILE A 170 -5.30 -8.22 -11.42
C ILE A 170 -5.58 -9.25 -12.50
N GLU A 171 -5.75 -8.80 -13.75
CA GLU A 171 -5.97 -9.67 -14.92
C GLU A 171 -4.66 -10.35 -15.40
N GLY A 172 -3.49 -9.93 -14.91
CA GLY A 172 -2.19 -10.53 -15.24
C GLY A 172 -1.59 -10.05 -16.57
N GLY A 173 -2.05 -8.89 -17.08
CA GLY A 173 -1.60 -8.26 -18.31
C GLY A 173 -0.36 -7.37 -18.15
N THR A 174 0.03 -6.99 -16.94
CA THR A 174 1.24 -6.17 -16.69
C THR A 174 2.49 -7.04 -16.52
N SER A 175 3.15 -7.33 -17.64
CA SER A 175 4.50 -7.93 -17.67
C SER A 175 5.62 -6.89 -17.79
N GLU A 176 5.32 -5.59 -17.92
CA GLU A 176 6.16 -4.75 -18.78
C GLU A 176 7.03 -3.67 -18.13
N VAL A 177 7.39 -3.76 -16.85
CA VAL A 177 8.24 -2.68 -16.27
C VAL A 177 9.63 -3.15 -15.90
N VAL A 178 9.79 -4.35 -15.32
CA VAL A 178 11.12 -4.86 -14.99
C VAL A 178 11.79 -5.44 -16.23
N ASP A 179 11.09 -6.33 -16.95
CA ASP A 179 11.65 -6.97 -18.15
C ASP A 179 11.83 -5.97 -19.29
N ARG A 180 10.91 -5.01 -19.45
CA ARG A 180 11.01 -3.99 -20.50
C ARG A 180 12.01 -2.89 -20.16
N ALA A 181 12.15 -2.47 -18.90
CA ALA A 181 13.22 -1.54 -18.52
C ALA A 181 14.60 -2.20 -18.62
N LEU A 182 14.71 -3.50 -18.35
CA LEU A 182 15.93 -4.26 -18.61
C LEU A 182 16.19 -4.38 -20.11
N SER A 183 15.19 -4.68 -20.95
CA SER A 183 15.32 -4.69 -22.42
C SER A 183 15.73 -3.32 -22.98
N ASP A 184 15.13 -2.22 -22.53
CA ASP A 184 15.44 -0.86 -22.99
C ASP A 184 16.83 -0.39 -22.51
N LEU A 185 17.29 -0.85 -21.34
CA LEU A 185 18.64 -0.61 -20.83
C LEU A 185 19.70 -1.47 -21.56
N LEU A 186 19.34 -2.69 -21.97
CA LEU A 186 20.22 -3.66 -22.62
C LEU A 186 20.17 -3.61 -24.16
N GLY A 187 19.27 -2.82 -24.74
CA GLY A 187 19.11 -2.68 -26.19
C GLY A 187 18.61 -3.95 -26.89
N LEU A 188 17.81 -4.76 -26.21
CA LEU A 188 17.19 -5.99 -26.75
C LEU A 188 15.74 -5.75 -27.17
#